data_AF-A0A956R426-F1
#
_entry.id   AF-A0A956R426-F1
#
_cell.length_a   1.000
_cell.length_b   1.000
_cell.length_c   1.000
_cell.angle_alpha   90.00
_cell.angle_beta   90.00
_cell.angle_gamma   90.00
#
_symmetry.space_group_name_H-M   'P 1'
#
loop_
_entity.id
_entity.type
_entity.pdbx_description
1 polymer ?
#
loop_
_entity_poly.entity_id
_entity_poly.type
_entity_poly.pdbx_seq_one_letter_code
_entity_poly.pdbx_strand_id
1 'polypeptide(L)'
;MYAQVVIADDDNDDISDGTPHICTINEVFAAHGLYQLDTISSFDVQLDHTLEGLEIAVVADTPMFSGCADSLDQLTLRWRPRDQPNMISEIEMTLSNGVWLATLPSQSAGTVVEYRIEGSFAGGSPVARPLNIADPWYQAYFGGVEKIYCLDADADLGAWSIGNQWSFGDLVPGSTDPSEPYDQDGVQLSMDELYSPNSQTTATSPAIDISGYQDVRLHYRRWLSVEDGFFDQGTISANGVELWANLATMGGQTQHLDGEWRFQDVELADFIAEGEVELEFAIKSDQGLEFGGWNIDALCVVAVGEVVCGDGKIDGPEECDDGNTVAGDGCDSQCQLEDPGTTDGGTTGSDTTGDTTGDTTGDTTGGSTGGETGSGDEVGDIDTGTDDLGAGDVMGDEGCSCSTNEDTGPNPGWALGLLALAGLVRRRR
;
A
#
# COMPACT_ATOMS: atom_id res chain seq x y z
N MET A 1 -37.00 13.88 13.29
CA MET A 1 -37.61 14.49 12.08
C MET A 1 -37.81 13.35 11.07
N TYR A 2 -38.34 13.57 9.85
CA TYR A 2 -38.48 12.55 8.78
C TYR A 2 -39.30 11.28 9.09
N ALA A 3 -40.41 11.42 9.83
CA ALA A 3 -41.36 10.32 10.06
C ALA A 3 -41.87 9.64 8.77
N GLN A 4 -41.89 10.35 7.63
CA GLN A 4 -42.32 9.76 6.35
C GLN A 4 -41.31 8.77 5.76
N VAL A 5 -40.00 8.96 6.00
CA VAL A 5 -38.96 8.01 5.55
C VAL A 5 -38.97 6.78 6.44
N VAL A 6 -39.07 7.01 7.75
CA VAL A 6 -39.24 5.98 8.78
C VAL A 6 -40.47 5.11 8.51
N ILE A 7 -41.63 5.71 8.19
CA ILE A 7 -42.86 4.96 7.85
C ILE A 7 -42.76 4.27 6.48
N ALA A 8 -41.95 4.77 5.55
CA ALA A 8 -41.80 4.18 4.22
C ALA A 8 -40.83 2.98 4.21
N ASP A 9 -39.84 2.99 5.11
CA ASP A 9 -38.87 1.92 5.29
C ASP A 9 -39.36 0.82 6.25
N ASP A 10 -40.32 1.14 7.12
CA ASP A 10 -41.03 0.18 7.96
C ASP A 10 -41.89 -0.76 7.09
N ASP A 11 -41.45 -2.01 6.95
CA ASP A 11 -42.08 -3.03 6.11
C ASP A 11 -43.01 -3.99 6.88
N ASN A 12 -43.06 -3.87 8.22
CA ASN A 12 -43.77 -4.81 9.10
C ASN A 12 -44.59 -4.15 10.24
N ASP A 13 -44.68 -2.81 10.29
CA ASP A 13 -45.32 -2.03 11.36
C ASP A 13 -44.68 -2.25 12.76
N ASP A 14 -43.43 -2.75 12.81
CA ASP A 14 -42.66 -3.02 14.04
C ASP A 14 -41.34 -2.25 14.10
N ILE A 15 -41.45 -1.01 14.56
CA ILE A 15 -40.31 -0.09 14.75
C ILE A 15 -39.23 -0.57 15.75
N SER A 16 -39.31 -1.78 16.30
CA SER A 16 -38.40 -2.31 17.31
C SER A 16 -37.45 -3.41 16.82
N ASP A 17 -37.59 -3.90 15.58
CA ASP A 17 -36.82 -5.04 15.07
C ASP A 17 -35.80 -4.72 13.98
N GLY A 18 -35.60 -3.43 13.69
CA GLY A 18 -34.64 -2.97 12.68
C GLY A 18 -35.29 -2.53 11.38
N THR A 19 -36.60 -2.71 11.19
CA THR A 19 -37.39 -1.92 10.23
C THR A 19 -38.33 -0.96 10.97
N PRO A 20 -38.18 0.36 10.80
CA PRO A 20 -37.27 1.00 9.86
C PRO A 20 -35.82 0.98 10.36
N HIS A 21 -34.89 0.95 9.40
CA HIS A 21 -33.44 1.04 9.56
C HIS A 21 -33.07 2.46 10.03
N ILE A 22 -33.60 2.87 11.18
CA ILE A 22 -33.57 4.22 11.73
C ILE A 22 -32.13 4.72 11.90
N CYS A 23 -31.19 3.80 12.13
CA CYS A 23 -29.77 4.08 12.26
C CYS A 23 -29.18 4.51 10.90
N THR A 24 -29.39 3.72 9.85
CA THR A 24 -29.00 4.06 8.48
C THR A 24 -29.67 5.35 8.00
N ILE A 25 -30.94 5.55 8.34
CA ILE A 25 -31.66 6.79 8.01
C ILE A 25 -31.00 7.99 8.72
N ASN A 26 -30.70 7.89 10.01
CA ASN A 26 -30.09 8.98 10.76
C ASN A 26 -28.67 9.29 10.27
N GLU A 27 -27.87 8.28 9.91
CA GLU A 27 -26.53 8.44 9.32
C GLU A 27 -26.59 9.20 7.99
N VAL A 28 -27.47 8.78 7.07
CA VAL A 28 -27.65 9.46 5.78
C VAL A 28 -28.13 10.90 5.98
N PHE A 29 -29.08 11.12 6.89
CA PHE A 29 -29.55 12.48 7.17
C PHE A 29 -28.47 13.34 7.82
N ALA A 30 -27.60 12.78 8.66
CA ALA A 30 -26.47 13.50 9.23
C ALA A 30 -25.42 13.87 8.19
N ALA A 31 -25.12 12.98 7.24
CA ALA A 31 -24.24 13.28 6.11
C ALA A 31 -24.75 14.47 5.27
N HIS A 32 -26.07 14.70 5.26
CA HIS A 32 -26.68 15.86 4.60
C HIS A 32 -26.93 17.06 5.54
N GLY A 33 -26.41 17.06 6.77
CA GLY A 33 -26.60 18.12 7.76
C GLY A 33 -28.06 18.27 8.26
N LEU A 34 -28.90 17.26 7.98
CA LEU A 34 -30.31 17.22 8.38
C LEU A 34 -30.52 16.55 9.75
N TYR A 35 -29.44 16.04 10.34
CA TYR A 35 -29.41 15.48 11.69
C TYR A 35 -28.05 15.74 12.33
N GLN A 36 -28.03 15.98 13.64
CA GLN A 36 -26.80 16.24 14.38
C GLN A 36 -26.48 14.99 15.21
N LEU A 37 -25.32 14.38 14.95
CA LEU A 37 -24.85 13.21 15.70
C LEU A 37 -24.16 13.71 16.98
N ASP A 38 -24.66 13.29 18.15
CA ASP A 38 -24.10 13.67 19.47
C ASP A 38 -22.74 13.01 19.75
N THR A 39 -22.44 11.90 19.07
CA THR A 39 -21.16 11.18 19.05
C THR A 39 -21.10 10.43 17.73
N ILE A 40 -20.02 10.61 16.95
CA ILE A 40 -19.83 9.93 15.68
C ILE A 40 -19.34 8.51 15.99
N SER A 41 -20.01 7.49 15.47
CA SER A 41 -19.46 6.14 15.44
C SER A 41 -18.24 6.13 14.53
N SER A 42 -17.07 5.83 15.08
CA SER A 42 -15.89 5.56 14.28
C SER A 42 -15.93 4.09 13.86
N PHE A 43 -15.49 3.82 12.64
CA PHE A 43 -15.20 2.45 12.20
C PHE A 43 -13.87 2.58 11.47
N ASP A 44 -12.81 2.46 12.27
CA ASP A 44 -11.44 2.67 11.86
C ASP A 44 -10.82 1.33 11.49
N VAL A 45 -10.20 1.28 10.31
CA VAL A 45 -9.52 0.09 9.79
C VAL A 45 -8.02 0.36 9.82
N GLN A 46 -7.33 -0.35 10.69
CA GLN A 46 -5.89 -0.26 10.88
C GLN A 46 -5.20 -1.50 10.30
N LEU A 47 -4.04 -1.29 9.71
CA LEU A 47 -3.23 -2.32 9.08
C LEU A 47 -1.89 -2.41 9.77
N ASP A 48 -1.45 -3.62 10.09
CA ASP A 48 -0.12 -3.89 10.64
C ASP A 48 0.51 -5.09 9.94
N HIS A 49 1.74 -4.92 9.45
CA HIS A 49 2.49 -6.01 8.82
C HIS A 49 3.12 -6.88 9.91
N THR A 50 2.73 -8.15 9.95
CA THR A 50 3.23 -9.15 10.89
C THR A 50 4.01 -10.23 10.17
N LEU A 51 4.76 -11.06 10.92
CA LEU A 51 5.43 -12.23 10.35
C LEU A 51 4.44 -13.25 9.75
N GLU A 52 3.18 -13.26 10.18
CA GLU A 52 2.15 -14.19 9.71
C GLU A 52 1.37 -13.66 8.48
N GLY A 53 1.54 -12.38 8.14
CA GLY A 53 0.87 -11.71 7.05
C GLY A 53 0.42 -10.30 7.43
N LEU A 54 -0.65 -9.81 6.83
CA LEU A 54 -1.19 -8.47 7.12
C LEU A 54 -2.30 -8.59 8.18
N GLU A 55 -2.05 -8.11 9.39
CA GLU A 55 -3.08 -7.98 10.42
C GLU A 55 -3.98 -6.79 10.08
N ILE A 56 -5.28 -7.04 10.13
CA ILE A 56 -6.33 -6.06 9.93
C ILE A 56 -7.06 -5.93 11.26
N ALA A 57 -6.89 -4.78 11.88
CA ALA A 57 -7.54 -4.40 13.11
C ALA A 57 -8.68 -3.42 12.82
N VAL A 58 -9.85 -3.69 13.37
CA VAL A 58 -11.00 -2.80 13.26
C VAL A 58 -11.40 -2.32 14.64
N VAL A 59 -11.27 -1.02 14.85
CA VAL A 59 -11.76 -0.32 16.03
C VAL A 59 -13.09 0.32 15.65
N ALA A 60 -14.16 -0.15 16.27
CA ALA A 60 -15.47 0.43 16.11
C ALA A 60 -15.88 1.10 17.42
N ASP A 61 -15.80 2.43 17.51
CA ASP A 61 -16.44 3.13 18.62
C ASP A 61 -17.95 3.13 18.35
N THR A 62 -18.70 2.42 19.17
CA THR A 62 -20.17 2.45 19.10
C THR A 62 -20.72 3.45 20.11
N PRO A 63 -21.26 4.58 19.64
CA PRO A 63 -22.30 5.27 20.35
C PRO A 63 -23.52 5.34 19.44
N MET A 64 -24.25 4.23 19.38
CA MET A 64 -25.53 4.18 18.70
C MET A 64 -26.60 4.89 19.56
N PHE A 65 -27.37 5.78 18.92
CA PHE A 65 -28.45 6.54 19.56
C PHE A 65 -29.46 5.62 20.26
N SER A 66 -30.29 6.18 21.13
CA SER A 66 -31.39 5.41 21.76
C SER A 66 -32.25 4.72 20.70
N GLY A 67 -32.20 3.38 20.65
CA GLY A 67 -32.92 2.55 19.67
C GLY A 67 -32.06 1.97 18.56
N CYS A 68 -30.76 2.29 18.53
CA CYS A 68 -29.78 1.73 17.63
C CYS A 68 -28.86 0.73 18.36
N ALA A 69 -28.35 -0.24 17.60
CA ALA A 69 -27.51 -1.35 18.05
C ALA A 69 -26.18 -0.92 18.69
N ASP A 70 -25.97 -1.13 19.98
CA ASP A 70 -24.75 -0.68 20.65
C ASP A 70 -23.53 -1.59 20.46
N SER A 71 -23.64 -2.68 19.70
CA SER A 71 -22.55 -3.60 19.42
C SER A 71 -22.55 -4.16 17.99
N LEU A 72 -21.36 -4.51 17.49
CA LEU A 72 -21.19 -5.37 16.32
C LEU A 72 -21.35 -6.83 16.72
N ASP A 73 -22.15 -7.59 15.97
CA ASP A 73 -22.39 -9.02 16.22
C ASP A 73 -21.33 -9.90 15.56
N GLN A 74 -20.95 -9.53 14.33
CA GLN A 74 -20.04 -10.28 13.49
C GLN A 74 -19.35 -9.34 12.52
N LEU A 75 -18.04 -9.56 12.32
CA LEU A 75 -17.30 -9.04 11.19
C LEU A 75 -16.60 -10.19 10.47
N THR A 76 -16.62 -10.14 9.15
CA THR A 76 -15.98 -11.07 8.25
C THR A 76 -15.09 -10.29 7.30
N LEU A 77 -13.82 -10.68 7.26
CA LEU A 77 -12.87 -10.22 6.27
C LEU A 77 -12.99 -11.09 5.02
N ARG A 78 -13.24 -10.47 3.87
CA ARG A 78 -13.29 -11.14 2.58
C ARG A 78 -12.15 -10.64 1.71
N TRP A 79 -11.44 -11.53 1.03
CA TRP A 79 -10.28 -11.14 0.25
C TRP A 79 -10.04 -12.04 -0.96
N ARG A 80 -9.26 -11.55 -1.91
CA ARG A 80 -8.88 -12.24 -3.15
C ARG A 80 -7.55 -11.72 -3.70
N PRO A 81 -6.75 -12.52 -4.40
CA PRO A 81 -5.70 -11.99 -5.27
C PRO A 81 -6.33 -11.12 -6.38
N ARG A 82 -5.72 -9.97 -6.68
CA ARG A 82 -6.26 -9.02 -7.68
C ARG A 82 -6.37 -9.64 -9.09
N ASP A 83 -5.42 -10.49 -9.45
CA ASP A 83 -5.39 -11.24 -10.71
C ASP A 83 -6.43 -12.37 -10.78
N GLN A 84 -7.02 -12.76 -9.64
CA GLN A 84 -7.98 -13.85 -9.51
C GLN A 84 -9.27 -13.37 -8.81
N PRO A 85 -10.03 -12.44 -9.43
CA PRO A 85 -11.14 -11.75 -8.77
C PRO A 85 -12.33 -12.64 -8.38
N ASN A 86 -12.38 -13.87 -8.89
CA ASN A 86 -13.42 -14.86 -8.59
C ASN A 86 -13.02 -15.81 -7.43
N MET A 87 -11.78 -15.76 -6.96
CA MET A 87 -11.27 -16.61 -5.87
C MET A 87 -11.35 -15.87 -4.53
N ILE A 88 -12.58 -15.68 -4.05
CA ILE A 88 -12.85 -15.01 -2.78
C ILE A 88 -12.69 -16.01 -1.63
N SER A 89 -11.89 -15.61 -0.65
CA SER A 89 -11.71 -16.28 0.64
C SER A 89 -12.32 -15.43 1.75
N GLU A 90 -12.73 -16.08 2.84
CA GLU A 90 -13.40 -15.43 3.98
C GLU A 90 -12.72 -15.84 5.28
N ILE A 91 -12.52 -14.87 6.17
CA ILE A 91 -11.94 -15.04 7.50
C ILE A 91 -12.89 -14.36 8.49
N GLU A 92 -13.42 -15.13 9.43
CA GLU A 92 -14.18 -14.57 10.54
C GLU A 92 -13.25 -13.79 11.46
N MET A 93 -13.58 -12.52 11.71
CA MET A 93 -12.78 -11.67 12.60
C MET A 93 -13.06 -12.06 14.06
N THR A 94 -12.05 -11.91 14.91
CA THR A 94 -12.15 -12.24 16.33
C THR A 94 -12.12 -10.96 17.17
N LEU A 95 -13.08 -10.82 18.09
CA LEU A 95 -13.12 -9.69 19.01
C LEU A 95 -12.18 -9.92 20.19
N SER A 96 -11.18 -9.06 20.35
CA SER A 96 -10.21 -9.08 21.46
C SER A 96 -10.03 -7.67 22.01
N ASN A 97 -10.30 -7.47 23.30
CA ASN A 97 -10.15 -6.18 23.99
C ASN A 97 -10.84 -4.98 23.31
N GLY A 98 -11.98 -5.21 22.64
CA GLY A 98 -12.72 -4.16 21.94
C GLY A 98 -12.27 -3.90 20.49
N VAL A 99 -11.29 -4.65 20.00
CA VAL A 99 -10.78 -4.58 18.63
C VAL A 99 -11.12 -5.89 17.91
N TRP A 100 -11.64 -5.79 16.69
CA TRP A 100 -11.84 -6.95 15.83
C TRP A 100 -10.58 -7.20 15.02
N LEU A 101 -10.09 -8.44 15.02
CA LEU A 101 -8.84 -8.82 14.40
C LEU A 101 -9.04 -9.94 13.38
N ALA A 102 -8.42 -9.81 12.22
CA ALA A 102 -8.17 -10.90 11.29
C ALA A 102 -6.82 -10.70 10.61
N THR A 103 -6.16 -11.80 10.26
CA THR A 103 -4.87 -11.77 9.57
C THR A 103 -5.05 -12.29 8.16
N LEU A 104 -4.81 -11.44 7.16
CA LEU A 104 -4.63 -11.90 5.79
C LEU A 104 -3.36 -12.76 5.72
N PRO A 105 -3.43 -13.98 5.18
CA PRO A 105 -2.25 -14.82 5.03
C PRO A 105 -1.18 -14.10 4.22
N SER A 106 0.09 -14.29 4.61
CA SER A 106 1.23 -13.82 3.82
C SER A 106 1.15 -14.27 2.35
N GLN A 107 1.56 -13.40 1.43
CA GLN A 107 1.60 -13.63 -0.01
C GLN A 107 3.06 -13.56 -0.51
N SER A 108 3.29 -14.02 -1.74
CA SER A 108 4.56 -13.77 -2.43
C SER A 108 4.82 -12.27 -2.60
N ALA A 109 6.09 -11.86 -2.56
CA ALA A 109 6.49 -10.51 -2.93
C ALA A 109 5.99 -10.15 -4.35
N GLY A 110 5.57 -8.91 -4.56
CA GLY A 110 4.94 -8.44 -5.81
C GLY A 110 3.42 -8.66 -5.87
N THR A 111 2.83 -9.34 -4.89
CA THR A 111 1.39 -9.70 -4.94
C THR A 111 0.52 -8.56 -4.42
N VAL A 112 -0.54 -8.24 -5.16
CA VAL A 112 -1.62 -7.38 -4.67
C VAL A 112 -2.85 -8.21 -4.38
N VAL A 113 -3.38 -8.03 -3.17
CA VAL A 113 -4.68 -8.57 -2.79
C VAL A 113 -5.69 -7.44 -2.67
N GLU A 114 -6.93 -7.80 -2.95
CA GLU A 114 -8.09 -6.96 -2.70
C GLU A 114 -8.84 -7.53 -1.50
N TYR A 115 -9.24 -6.69 -0.56
CA TYR A 115 -9.98 -7.12 0.62
C TYR A 115 -11.07 -6.13 1.01
N ARG A 116 -12.05 -6.61 1.75
CA ARG A 116 -13.15 -5.82 2.31
C ARG A 116 -13.63 -6.44 3.61
N ILE A 117 -14.18 -5.62 4.47
CA ILE A 117 -14.76 -6.04 5.74
C ILE A 117 -16.27 -5.91 5.61
N GLU A 118 -17.01 -6.96 5.95
CA GLU A 118 -18.47 -6.98 5.95
C GLU A 118 -18.96 -7.50 7.30
N GLY A 119 -20.12 -7.04 7.74
CA GLY A 119 -20.70 -7.54 8.98
C GLY A 119 -22.05 -6.91 9.28
N SER A 120 -22.47 -7.02 10.52
CA SER A 120 -23.71 -6.40 10.98
C SER A 120 -23.65 -5.98 12.45
N PHE A 121 -24.35 -4.90 12.75
CA PHE A 121 -24.66 -4.52 14.12
C PHE A 121 -25.74 -5.43 14.73
N ALA A 122 -25.84 -5.43 16.06
CA ALA A 122 -26.88 -6.13 16.81
C ALA A 122 -28.29 -5.71 16.36
N GLY A 123 -29.07 -6.65 15.80
CA GLY A 123 -30.35 -6.32 15.16
C GLY A 123 -30.27 -6.20 13.63
N GLY A 124 -29.13 -6.56 13.03
CA GLY A 124 -29.05 -6.96 11.62
C GLY A 124 -28.74 -5.85 10.61
N SER A 125 -28.49 -4.62 11.05
CA SER A 125 -28.07 -3.54 10.15
C SER A 125 -26.68 -3.84 9.57
N PRO A 126 -26.51 -3.90 8.24
CA PRO A 126 -25.25 -4.26 7.63
C PRO A 126 -24.22 -3.14 7.75
N VAL A 127 -22.95 -3.51 7.84
CA VAL A 127 -21.80 -2.59 7.74
C VAL A 127 -20.79 -3.16 6.75
N ALA A 128 -20.17 -2.29 5.96
CA ALA A 128 -19.12 -2.67 5.04
C ALA A 128 -18.02 -1.60 4.96
N ARG A 129 -16.81 -2.06 4.66
CA ARG A 129 -15.64 -1.25 4.34
C ARG A 129 -14.87 -1.86 3.16
N PRO A 130 -14.38 -1.06 2.20
CA PRO A 130 -14.38 0.40 2.19
C PRO A 130 -15.75 1.04 1.96
N LEU A 131 -15.90 2.30 2.37
CA LEU A 131 -17.03 3.16 2.04
C LEU A 131 -16.89 3.69 0.61
N ASN A 132 -17.13 2.82 -0.38
CA ASN A 132 -17.33 3.21 -1.76
C ASN A 132 -18.01 2.06 -2.52
N ILE A 133 -19.23 2.28 -3.03
CA ILE A 133 -19.98 1.25 -3.75
C ILE A 133 -19.46 1.01 -5.17
N ALA A 134 -18.82 2.01 -5.79
CA ALA A 134 -18.23 1.91 -7.12
C ALA A 134 -16.93 1.11 -7.12
N ASP A 135 -16.23 1.11 -5.99
CA ASP A 135 -14.99 0.38 -5.79
C ASP A 135 -14.93 -0.20 -4.35
N PRO A 136 -15.58 -1.35 -4.12
CA PRO A 136 -15.89 -1.89 -2.80
C PRO A 136 -14.77 -2.78 -2.23
N TRP A 137 -13.52 -2.56 -2.64
CA TRP A 137 -12.36 -3.30 -2.15
C TRP A 137 -11.21 -2.34 -1.82
N TYR A 138 -10.60 -2.53 -0.65
CA TYR A 138 -9.26 -2.03 -0.40
C TYR A 138 -8.24 -2.84 -1.20
N GLN A 139 -7.05 -2.29 -1.36
CA GLN A 139 -5.90 -3.00 -1.88
C GLN A 139 -4.82 -3.10 -0.81
N ALA A 140 -4.06 -4.18 -0.83
CA ALA A 140 -2.82 -4.33 -0.07
C ALA A 140 -1.74 -4.97 -0.95
N TYR A 141 -0.54 -4.41 -0.88
CA TYR A 141 0.64 -4.93 -1.56
C TYR A 141 1.49 -5.75 -0.59
N PHE A 142 2.05 -6.86 -1.07
CA PHE A 142 2.97 -7.72 -0.34
C PHE A 142 4.34 -7.68 -0.99
N GLY A 143 5.37 -7.30 -0.21
CA GLY A 143 6.76 -7.25 -0.65
C GLY A 143 7.45 -5.95 -0.21
N GLY A 144 8.78 -5.95 -0.24
CA GLY A 144 9.56 -4.72 -0.15
C GLY A 144 9.47 -3.94 -1.47
N VAL A 145 9.69 -2.63 -1.37
CA VAL A 145 9.80 -1.73 -2.52
C VAL A 145 10.90 -0.73 -2.32
N GLU A 146 11.55 -0.32 -3.41
CA GLU A 146 12.43 0.84 -3.44
C GLU A 146 11.71 2.06 -4.01
N LYS A 147 11.88 3.22 -3.37
CA LYS A 147 11.28 4.48 -3.84
C LYS A 147 12.14 5.08 -4.96
N ILE A 148 11.55 5.25 -6.14
CA ILE A 148 12.19 5.91 -7.29
C ILE A 148 11.88 7.41 -7.27
N TYR A 149 10.60 7.74 -7.10
CA TYR A 149 10.11 9.12 -7.06
C TYR A 149 8.93 9.19 -6.10
N CYS A 150 8.90 10.17 -5.21
CA CYS A 150 7.76 10.43 -4.36
C CYS A 150 7.34 11.90 -4.47
N LEU A 151 6.03 12.13 -4.37
CA LEU A 151 5.48 13.46 -4.17
C LEU A 151 5.51 13.76 -2.66
N ASP A 152 6.63 14.29 -2.20
CA ASP A 152 6.89 14.64 -0.80
C ASP A 152 7.56 16.02 -0.70
N ALA A 153 8.06 16.37 0.50
CA ALA A 153 8.72 17.65 0.77
C ALA A 153 9.96 17.95 -0.11
N ASP A 154 10.60 16.92 -0.69
CA ASP A 154 11.78 17.05 -1.54
C ASP A 154 11.43 17.08 -3.05
N ALA A 155 10.17 16.85 -3.41
CA ALA A 155 9.71 16.85 -4.80
C ALA A 155 9.81 18.23 -5.46
N ASP A 156 10.25 18.27 -6.73
CA ASP A 156 10.17 19.48 -7.56
C ASP A 156 8.74 19.69 -8.07
N LEU A 157 7.90 20.31 -7.24
CA LEU A 157 6.50 20.64 -7.56
C LEU A 157 6.38 21.55 -8.80
N GLY A 158 7.43 22.31 -9.14
CA GLY A 158 7.46 23.18 -10.31
C GLY A 158 7.65 22.44 -11.63
N ALA A 159 8.07 21.17 -11.58
CA ALA A 159 8.22 20.32 -12.76
C ALA A 159 6.90 19.68 -13.22
N TRP A 160 5.88 19.66 -12.35
CA TRP A 160 4.55 19.18 -12.69
C TRP A 160 3.81 20.15 -13.61
N SER A 161 3.05 19.60 -14.56
CA SER A 161 2.09 20.34 -15.37
C SER A 161 0.69 20.16 -14.79
N ILE A 162 0.25 21.10 -13.98
CA ILE A 162 -1.06 21.07 -13.32
C ILE A 162 -2.09 22.00 -13.99
N GLY A 163 -3.30 21.49 -14.14
CA GLY A 163 -4.46 22.25 -14.59
C GLY A 163 -4.93 23.28 -13.56
N ASN A 164 -5.79 24.19 -13.97
CA ASN A 164 -6.21 25.35 -13.17
C ASN A 164 -7.07 25.03 -11.94
N GLN A 165 -7.49 23.78 -11.77
CA GLN A 165 -8.24 23.30 -10.60
C GLN A 165 -7.41 22.40 -9.69
N TRP A 166 -6.17 22.11 -10.08
CA TRP A 166 -5.26 21.30 -9.29
C TRP A 166 -4.33 22.21 -8.51
N SER A 167 -4.00 21.79 -7.30
CA SER A 167 -3.09 22.49 -6.40
C SER A 167 -2.21 21.50 -5.65
N PHE A 168 -1.06 22.00 -5.19
CA PHE A 168 -0.23 21.30 -4.22
C PHE A 168 -0.37 21.97 -2.86
N GLY A 169 -0.26 21.18 -1.79
CA GLY A 169 -0.21 21.65 -0.41
C GLY A 169 -1.51 21.41 0.35
N ASP A 170 -1.76 22.21 1.40
CA ASP A 170 -2.83 21.96 2.36
C ASP A 170 -4.20 21.76 1.71
N LEU A 171 -4.89 20.70 2.14
CA LEU A 171 -6.24 20.38 1.73
C LEU A 171 -7.17 21.58 2.00
N VAL A 172 -8.02 21.90 1.01
CA VAL A 172 -9.14 22.82 1.16
C VAL A 172 -10.42 22.00 1.11
N PRO A 173 -10.92 21.47 2.26
CA PRO A 173 -12.00 20.50 2.24
C PRO A 173 -13.30 21.08 1.68
N GLY A 174 -13.78 20.50 0.59
CA GLY A 174 -15.16 20.61 0.13
C GLY A 174 -16.09 19.62 0.85
N SER A 175 -17.30 19.44 0.33
CA SER A 175 -18.34 18.64 0.99
C SER A 175 -18.11 17.13 0.92
N THR A 176 -17.32 16.66 -0.05
CA THR A 176 -17.03 15.23 -0.27
C THR A 176 -15.54 14.93 -0.20
N ASP A 177 -14.75 15.88 0.29
CA ASP A 177 -13.31 15.77 0.40
C ASP A 177 -12.92 15.22 1.78
N PRO A 178 -11.67 14.74 1.94
CA PRO A 178 -11.19 14.38 3.27
C PRO A 178 -11.26 15.59 4.20
N SER A 179 -11.39 15.37 5.50
CA SER A 179 -11.27 16.44 6.49
C SER A 179 -9.81 16.81 6.78
N GLU A 180 -8.87 15.92 6.44
CA GLU A 180 -7.44 16.04 6.70
C GLU A 180 -6.64 15.26 5.64
N PRO A 181 -5.41 15.70 5.33
CA PRO A 181 -4.50 14.94 4.45
C PRO A 181 -4.24 13.54 5.02
N TYR A 182 -3.81 12.60 4.17
CA TYR A 182 -3.51 11.24 4.63
C TYR A 182 -2.29 11.24 5.54
N ASP A 183 -1.23 11.93 5.12
CA ASP A 183 -0.08 12.19 5.97
C ASP A 183 0.08 13.68 6.22
N GLN A 184 1.02 14.04 7.10
CA GLN A 184 1.23 15.42 7.54
C GLN A 184 2.58 15.95 7.06
N ASP A 185 3.07 15.44 5.92
CA ASP A 185 4.34 15.89 5.35
C ASP A 185 4.23 17.25 4.64
N GLY A 186 3.00 17.68 4.35
CA GLY A 186 2.67 18.98 3.78
C GLY A 186 2.63 19.01 2.25
N VAL A 187 2.73 17.87 1.57
CA VAL A 187 2.72 17.76 0.10
C VAL A 187 1.71 16.71 -0.36
N GLN A 188 0.53 17.19 -0.74
CA GLN A 188 -0.48 16.41 -1.44
C GLN A 188 -0.85 17.09 -2.77
N LEU A 189 -1.37 16.32 -3.72
CA LEU A 189 -1.96 16.81 -4.96
C LEU A 189 -3.48 16.75 -4.84
N SER A 190 -4.17 17.87 -4.98
CA SER A 190 -5.62 17.92 -4.76
C SER A 190 -6.33 18.83 -5.75
N MET A 191 -7.62 18.59 -5.91
CA MET A 191 -8.51 19.51 -6.59
C MET A 191 -9.11 20.48 -5.58
N ASP A 192 -9.12 21.76 -5.94
CA ASP A 192 -9.70 22.79 -5.10
C ASP A 192 -11.22 22.82 -5.30
N GLU A 193 -11.97 22.65 -4.21
CA GLU A 193 -13.45 22.68 -4.21
C GLU A 193 -14.07 21.62 -5.13
N LEU A 194 -15.22 21.92 -5.75
CA LEU A 194 -15.84 21.03 -6.72
C LEU A 194 -15.12 21.15 -8.09
N TYR A 195 -14.94 20.04 -8.79
CA TYR A 195 -14.45 20.10 -10.18
C TYR A 195 -15.44 20.86 -11.09
N SER A 196 -14.94 21.49 -12.15
CA SER A 196 -15.78 22.34 -13.00
C SER A 196 -16.65 21.50 -13.94
N PRO A 197 -17.89 21.90 -14.25
CA PRO A 197 -18.72 21.22 -15.24
C PRO A 197 -18.23 21.45 -16.67
N ASN A 198 -18.49 20.48 -17.54
CA ASN A 198 -18.16 20.48 -18.97
C ASN A 198 -16.71 20.91 -19.19
N SER A 199 -15.81 20.30 -18.41
CA SER A 199 -14.40 20.65 -18.36
C SER A 199 -13.54 19.40 -18.52
N GLN A 200 -12.27 19.64 -18.82
CA GLN A 200 -11.24 18.63 -18.78
C GLN A 200 -10.00 19.27 -18.16
N THR A 201 -9.50 18.67 -17.10
CA THR A 201 -8.33 19.15 -16.34
C THR A 201 -7.46 17.97 -15.96
N THR A 202 -6.15 18.19 -15.93
CA THR A 202 -5.15 17.15 -15.68
C THR A 202 -4.09 17.65 -14.71
N ALA A 203 -3.46 16.72 -14.01
CA ALA A 203 -2.20 16.93 -13.31
C ALA A 203 -1.22 15.87 -13.80
N THR A 204 -0.16 16.34 -14.44
CA THR A 204 0.83 15.49 -15.10
C THR A 204 2.18 15.63 -14.39
N SER A 205 2.77 14.49 -14.00
CA SER A 205 4.08 14.44 -13.35
C SER A 205 5.18 14.91 -14.31
N PRO A 206 6.39 15.22 -13.82
CA PRO A 206 7.57 15.19 -14.68
C PRO A 206 7.80 13.77 -15.23
N ALA A 207 8.66 13.66 -16.25
CA ALA A 207 9.22 12.38 -16.65
C ALA A 207 10.08 11.81 -15.51
N ILE A 208 9.74 10.61 -15.06
CA ILE A 208 10.42 9.88 -13.99
C ILE A 208 11.29 8.81 -14.63
N ASP A 209 12.59 8.86 -14.38
CA ASP A 209 13.53 7.84 -14.85
C ASP A 209 13.27 6.52 -14.12
N ILE A 210 12.93 5.49 -14.90
CA ILE A 210 12.67 4.12 -14.42
C ILE A 210 13.62 3.13 -15.10
N SER A 211 14.68 3.63 -15.75
CA SER A 211 15.69 2.78 -16.37
C SER A 211 16.44 1.95 -15.33
N GLY A 212 16.79 0.71 -15.69
CA GLY A 212 17.46 -0.24 -14.79
C GLY A 212 16.53 -1.05 -13.90
N TYR A 213 15.26 -0.66 -13.73
CA TYR A 213 14.29 -1.45 -12.98
C TYR A 213 13.51 -2.43 -13.89
N GLN A 214 13.04 -3.54 -13.33
CA GLN A 214 12.34 -4.60 -14.07
C GLN A 214 10.84 -4.68 -13.77
N ASP A 215 10.42 -4.19 -12.61
CA ASP A 215 9.03 -4.16 -12.17
C ASP A 215 8.81 -2.87 -11.37
N VAL A 216 8.02 -1.97 -11.96
CA VAL A 216 7.78 -0.61 -11.44
C VAL A 216 6.29 -0.40 -11.29
N ARG A 217 5.92 0.32 -10.23
CA ARG A 217 4.54 0.51 -9.79
C ARG A 217 4.32 1.93 -9.30
N LEU A 218 3.07 2.36 -9.38
CA LEU A 218 2.58 3.56 -8.70
C LEU A 218 1.82 3.13 -7.44
N HIS A 219 2.33 3.53 -6.28
CA HIS A 219 1.67 3.41 -4.98
C HIS A 219 1.21 4.79 -4.54
N TYR A 220 -0.05 4.93 -4.11
CA TYR A 220 -0.55 6.20 -3.61
C TYR A 220 -1.77 6.02 -2.69
N ARG A 221 -2.15 7.10 -2.02
CA ARG A 221 -3.39 7.22 -1.26
C ARG A 221 -4.39 8.02 -2.05
N ARG A 222 -5.57 7.44 -2.24
CA ARG A 222 -6.67 8.03 -2.98
C ARG A 222 -7.79 8.44 -2.05
N TRP A 223 -8.31 9.63 -2.28
CA TRP A 223 -9.69 10.00 -1.97
C TRP A 223 -10.32 10.61 -3.22
N LEU A 224 -11.21 9.86 -3.87
CA LEU A 224 -11.88 10.27 -5.10
C LEU A 224 -13.39 10.40 -4.90
N SER A 225 -13.91 11.57 -5.26
CA SER A 225 -15.34 11.83 -5.36
C SER A 225 -15.67 12.34 -6.75
N VAL A 226 -16.28 11.50 -7.58
CA VAL A 226 -16.64 11.81 -8.97
C VAL A 226 -17.98 11.16 -9.34
N GLU A 227 -18.73 11.80 -10.24
CA GLU A 227 -19.90 11.17 -10.83
C GLU A 227 -19.49 9.87 -11.54
N ASP A 228 -20.44 8.97 -11.71
CA ASP A 228 -20.31 7.72 -12.41
C ASP A 228 -19.62 7.95 -13.77
N GLY A 229 -18.71 7.04 -14.13
CA GLY A 229 -17.88 7.09 -15.33
C GLY A 229 -18.66 7.27 -16.64
N PHE A 230 -19.96 6.98 -16.64
CA PHE A 230 -20.84 7.28 -17.76
C PHE A 230 -20.97 8.78 -18.08
N PHE A 231 -20.94 9.63 -17.05
CA PHE A 231 -21.02 11.08 -17.15
C PHE A 231 -19.64 11.71 -17.00
N ASP A 232 -18.97 11.42 -15.89
CA ASP A 232 -17.69 12.04 -15.54
C ASP A 232 -16.58 10.99 -15.40
N GLN A 233 -15.51 11.18 -16.16
CA GLN A 233 -14.40 10.23 -16.21
C GLN A 233 -13.24 10.75 -15.36
N GLY A 234 -12.93 10.06 -14.28
CA GLY A 234 -11.67 10.16 -13.55
C GLY A 234 -10.71 9.08 -14.04
N THR A 235 -9.53 9.44 -14.53
CA THR A 235 -8.60 8.48 -15.13
C THR A 235 -7.17 8.66 -14.63
N ILE A 236 -6.41 7.57 -14.69
CA ILE A 236 -4.95 7.56 -14.54
C ILE A 236 -4.37 7.01 -15.84
N SER A 237 -3.38 7.70 -16.37
CA SER A 237 -2.63 7.23 -17.54
C SER A 237 -1.13 7.37 -17.33
N ALA A 238 -0.35 6.58 -18.07
CA ALA A 238 1.10 6.69 -18.13
C ALA A 238 1.53 6.77 -19.60
N ASN A 239 2.38 7.76 -19.93
CA ASN A 239 2.83 8.02 -21.31
C ASN A 239 1.66 8.09 -22.33
N GLY A 240 0.49 8.59 -21.88
CA GLY A 240 -0.75 8.70 -22.67
C GLY A 240 -1.57 7.41 -22.82
N VAL A 241 -1.18 6.32 -22.16
CA VAL A 241 -1.93 5.05 -22.10
C VAL A 241 -2.74 4.98 -20.82
N GLU A 242 -4.06 4.84 -20.92
CA GLU A 242 -4.95 4.71 -19.76
C GLU A 242 -4.69 3.41 -19.01
N LEU A 243 -4.43 3.52 -17.71
CA LEU A 243 -4.17 2.42 -16.79
C LEU A 243 -5.37 2.13 -15.88
N TRP A 244 -6.14 3.17 -15.55
CA TRP A 244 -7.29 3.06 -14.66
C TRP A 244 -8.34 4.12 -15.00
N ALA A 245 -9.61 3.76 -14.81
CA ALA A 245 -10.75 4.67 -14.87
C ALA A 245 -11.77 4.33 -13.78
N ASN A 246 -12.51 5.33 -13.30
CA ASN A 246 -13.64 5.13 -12.40
C ASN A 246 -14.74 4.26 -13.06
N LEU A 247 -15.54 3.59 -12.23
CA LEU A 247 -16.62 2.73 -12.70
C LEU A 247 -17.64 3.52 -13.51
N ALA A 248 -17.92 3.05 -14.73
CA ALA A 248 -19.02 3.54 -15.56
C ALA A 248 -20.18 2.53 -15.57
N THR A 249 -21.33 2.90 -15.02
CA THR A 249 -22.53 2.05 -15.07
C THR A 249 -23.53 2.56 -16.11
N MET A 250 -24.40 1.65 -16.57
CA MET A 250 -25.38 2.01 -17.59
C MET A 250 -26.35 3.06 -17.04
N GLY A 251 -26.27 4.28 -17.59
CA GLY A 251 -27.11 5.40 -17.19
C GLY A 251 -26.69 6.08 -15.89
N GLY A 252 -25.44 5.91 -15.45
CA GLY A 252 -24.84 6.67 -14.36
C GLY A 252 -25.52 6.47 -13.01
N GLN A 253 -25.59 5.21 -12.56
CA GLN A 253 -26.31 4.84 -11.34
C GLN A 253 -25.42 4.77 -10.10
N THR A 254 -24.09 4.73 -10.27
CA THR A 254 -23.14 4.43 -9.18
C THR A 254 -22.03 5.47 -9.16
N GLN A 255 -22.19 6.48 -8.28
CA GLN A 255 -21.16 7.48 -8.08
C GLN A 255 -19.94 6.87 -7.38
N HIS A 256 -18.75 7.33 -7.74
CA HIS A 256 -17.51 6.92 -7.09
C HIS A 256 -17.22 7.91 -5.97
N LEU A 257 -17.54 7.51 -4.73
CA LEU A 257 -17.41 8.37 -3.55
C LEU A 257 -16.58 7.63 -2.50
N ASP A 258 -15.32 8.03 -2.32
CA ASP A 258 -14.48 7.55 -1.24
C ASP A 258 -14.91 8.23 0.08
N GLY A 259 -15.18 7.42 1.10
CA GLY A 259 -15.45 7.89 2.47
C GLY A 259 -14.24 7.82 3.41
N GLU A 260 -13.07 7.42 2.88
CA GLU A 260 -11.82 7.22 3.60
C GLU A 260 -10.63 7.20 2.63
N TRP A 261 -9.43 7.50 3.13
CA TRP A 261 -8.20 7.39 2.34
C TRP A 261 -7.88 5.92 2.02
N ARG A 262 -7.58 5.62 0.76
CA ARG A 262 -7.36 4.23 0.30
C ARG A 262 -6.00 4.03 -0.35
N PHE A 263 -5.31 2.95 0.02
CA PHE A 263 -4.19 2.47 -0.79
C PHE A 263 -4.65 2.16 -2.20
N GLN A 264 -3.85 2.52 -3.19
CA GLN A 264 -4.01 2.09 -4.56
C GLN A 264 -2.64 1.72 -5.12
N ASP A 265 -2.64 0.65 -5.90
CA ASP A 265 -1.49 0.18 -6.67
C ASP A 265 -1.85 0.12 -8.16
N VAL A 266 -0.95 0.64 -9.00
CA VAL A 266 -1.05 0.58 -10.45
C VAL A 266 0.27 0.07 -11.02
N GLU A 267 0.21 -0.98 -11.84
CA GLU A 267 1.38 -1.58 -12.49
C GLU A 267 1.86 -0.72 -13.66
N LEU A 268 3.18 -0.47 -13.74
CA LEU A 268 3.84 0.33 -14.78
C LEU A 268 4.83 -0.49 -15.61
N ALA A 269 4.78 -1.82 -15.52
CA ALA A 269 5.71 -2.74 -16.19
C ALA A 269 5.75 -2.57 -17.72
N ASP A 270 4.66 -2.13 -18.34
CA ASP A 270 4.58 -1.92 -19.78
C ASP A 270 5.49 -0.78 -20.29
N PHE A 271 5.95 0.13 -19.41
CA PHE A 271 6.75 1.31 -19.77
C PHE A 271 8.25 1.13 -19.52
N ILE A 272 8.67 -0.01 -18.94
CA ILE A 272 10.08 -0.29 -18.60
C ILE A 272 11.01 -0.15 -19.81
N ALA A 273 10.54 -0.57 -21.00
CA ALA A 273 11.33 -0.48 -22.23
C ALA A 273 11.59 0.96 -22.70
N GLU A 274 10.79 1.92 -22.25
CA GLU A 274 10.95 3.35 -22.57
C GLU A 274 11.98 4.00 -21.63
N GLY A 275 12.20 3.43 -20.44
CA GLY A 275 13.16 3.92 -19.45
C GLY A 275 12.69 5.16 -18.69
N GLU A 276 11.55 5.74 -19.06
CA GLU A 276 10.94 6.86 -18.36
C GLU A 276 9.41 6.74 -18.36
N VAL A 277 8.76 7.26 -17.32
CA VAL A 277 7.31 7.31 -17.20
C VAL A 277 6.81 8.69 -16.78
N GLU A 278 5.77 9.16 -17.44
CA GLU A 278 5.02 10.37 -17.11
C GLU A 278 3.60 9.95 -16.71
N LEU A 279 3.21 10.24 -15.48
CA LEU A 279 1.90 9.92 -14.92
C LEU A 279 0.95 11.09 -15.08
N GLU A 280 -0.28 10.83 -15.53
CA GLU A 280 -1.34 11.83 -15.62
C GLU A 280 -2.58 11.38 -14.85
N PHE A 281 -3.05 12.24 -13.95
CA PHE A 281 -4.35 12.15 -13.30
C PHE A 281 -5.30 13.15 -13.98
N ALA A 282 -6.49 12.71 -14.34
CA ALA A 282 -7.44 13.56 -15.07
C ALA A 282 -8.86 13.46 -14.53
N ILE A 283 -9.60 14.55 -14.71
CA ILE A 283 -11.06 14.56 -14.73
C ILE A 283 -11.54 15.16 -16.04
N LYS A 284 -12.50 14.48 -16.66
CA LYS A 284 -13.32 15.01 -17.74
C LYS A 284 -14.78 14.93 -17.32
N SER A 285 -15.43 16.08 -17.21
CA SER A 285 -16.80 16.19 -16.74
C SER A 285 -17.78 16.56 -17.85
N ASP A 286 -19.04 16.18 -17.66
CA ASP A 286 -20.17 16.70 -18.41
C ASP A 286 -20.79 17.92 -17.68
N GLN A 287 -21.95 18.40 -18.14
CA GLN A 287 -22.63 19.57 -17.58
C GLN A 287 -23.47 19.27 -16.32
N GLY A 288 -23.33 18.08 -15.75
CA GLY A 288 -24.17 17.44 -14.75
C GLY A 288 -23.70 17.70 -13.33
N LEU A 289 -23.56 16.63 -12.54
CA LEU A 289 -23.27 16.73 -11.11
C LEU A 289 -21.76 16.83 -10.89
N GLU A 290 -21.35 17.75 -10.01
CA GLU A 290 -19.95 17.89 -9.63
C GLU A 290 -19.71 17.50 -8.17
N PHE A 291 -18.53 16.96 -7.91
CA PHE A 291 -18.04 16.55 -6.58
C PHE A 291 -16.63 17.09 -6.34
N GLY A 292 -16.01 16.74 -5.20
CA GLY A 292 -14.67 17.21 -4.82
C GLY A 292 -13.53 16.78 -5.74
N GLY A 293 -13.74 15.76 -6.59
CA GLY A 293 -12.73 15.29 -7.54
C GLY A 293 -11.64 14.47 -6.85
N TRP A 294 -10.38 14.75 -7.20
CA TRP A 294 -9.22 14.00 -6.71
C TRP A 294 -8.57 14.68 -5.51
N ASN A 295 -8.30 13.88 -4.48
CA ASN A 295 -7.25 14.16 -3.51
C ASN A 295 -6.30 12.94 -3.50
N ILE A 296 -5.02 13.21 -3.67
CA ILE A 296 -3.94 12.24 -3.87
C ILE A 296 -2.82 12.59 -2.91
N ASP A 297 -2.39 11.60 -2.14
CA ASP A 297 -1.37 11.78 -1.11
C ASP A 297 -0.47 10.54 -1.03
N ALA A 298 0.68 10.65 -0.36
CA ALA A 298 1.71 9.60 -0.26
C ALA A 298 2.00 8.91 -1.61
N LEU A 299 2.05 9.70 -2.70
CA LEU A 299 2.27 9.19 -4.05
C LEU A 299 3.74 8.85 -4.23
N CYS A 300 4.03 7.62 -4.63
CA CYS A 300 5.36 7.17 -5.00
C CYS A 300 5.33 6.25 -6.23
N VAL A 301 6.24 6.49 -7.15
CA VAL A 301 6.70 5.48 -8.12
C VAL A 301 7.78 4.65 -7.45
N VAL A 302 7.61 3.34 -7.48
CA VAL A 302 8.43 2.38 -6.73
C VAL A 302 8.84 1.20 -7.60
N ALA A 303 9.99 0.60 -7.31
CA ALA A 303 10.40 -0.69 -7.86
C ALA A 303 10.04 -1.83 -6.91
N VAL A 304 9.71 -3.01 -7.47
CA VAL A 304 9.45 -4.22 -6.68
C VAL A 304 10.76 -4.87 -6.25
N GLY A 305 10.85 -5.19 -4.96
CA GLY A 305 12.07 -5.73 -4.35
C GLY A 305 12.87 -4.63 -3.66
N GLU A 306 13.71 -5.03 -2.70
CA GLU A 306 14.84 -4.19 -2.30
C GLU A 306 15.96 -4.45 -3.30
N VAL A 307 16.60 -3.40 -3.83
CA VAL A 307 17.85 -3.57 -4.58
C VAL A 307 18.90 -4.09 -3.61
N VAL A 308 19.28 -5.36 -3.79
CA VAL A 308 20.21 -6.07 -2.92
C VAL A 308 21.40 -6.49 -3.75
N CYS A 309 22.51 -5.80 -3.53
CA CYS A 309 23.76 -6.16 -4.16
C CYS A 309 24.18 -7.59 -3.75
N GLY A 310 24.50 -8.41 -4.75
CA GLY A 310 24.94 -9.79 -4.61
C GLY A 310 23.80 -10.80 -4.60
N ASP A 311 22.62 -10.49 -5.14
CA ASP A 311 21.48 -11.40 -5.23
C ASP A 311 21.41 -12.20 -6.55
N GLY A 312 22.31 -11.90 -7.49
CA GLY A 312 22.43 -12.51 -8.80
C GLY A 312 21.63 -11.81 -9.90
N LYS A 313 21.02 -10.65 -9.63
CA LYS A 313 20.27 -9.83 -10.59
C LYS A 313 20.85 -8.43 -10.60
N ILE A 314 20.77 -7.76 -11.75
CA ILE A 314 21.13 -6.35 -11.87
C ILE A 314 19.82 -5.58 -11.88
N ASP A 315 19.53 -4.87 -10.80
CA ASP A 315 18.31 -4.08 -10.60
C ASP A 315 18.64 -2.63 -10.19
N GLY A 316 17.86 -1.67 -10.68
CA GLY A 316 17.97 -0.26 -10.32
C GLY A 316 19.35 0.35 -10.67
N PRO A 317 20.08 0.93 -9.69
CA PRO A 317 21.37 1.60 -9.92
C PRO A 317 22.57 0.66 -10.04
N GLU A 318 22.38 -0.65 -9.99
CA GLU A 318 23.46 -1.63 -10.09
C GLU A 318 24.10 -1.65 -11.50
N GLU A 319 25.44 -1.62 -11.56
CA GLU A 319 26.19 -1.77 -12.82
C GLU A 319 26.56 -3.24 -13.11
N CYS A 320 26.60 -4.06 -12.06
CA CYS A 320 26.91 -5.49 -12.08
C CYS A 320 26.24 -6.20 -10.89
N ASP A 321 26.13 -7.52 -10.98
CA ASP A 321 25.86 -8.40 -9.85
C ASP A 321 26.40 -9.80 -10.20
N ASP A 322 27.27 -10.35 -9.35
CA ASP A 322 27.87 -11.68 -9.53
C ASP A 322 27.43 -12.69 -8.45
N GLY A 323 26.34 -12.39 -7.74
CA GLY A 323 25.68 -13.25 -6.77
C GLY A 323 26.34 -13.26 -5.38
N ASN A 324 27.20 -12.29 -5.08
CA ASN A 324 27.74 -12.06 -3.75
C ASN A 324 28.23 -10.60 -3.56
N THR A 325 28.75 -10.24 -2.38
CA THR A 325 29.23 -8.87 -2.06
C THR A 325 30.76 -8.80 -1.85
N VAL A 326 31.50 -9.80 -2.33
CA VAL A 326 32.95 -9.92 -2.14
C VAL A 326 33.67 -9.12 -3.21
N ALA A 327 34.17 -7.94 -2.84
CA ALA A 327 35.01 -7.16 -3.74
C ALA A 327 36.24 -7.96 -4.26
N GLY A 328 36.60 -7.75 -5.52
CA GLY A 328 37.75 -8.31 -6.23
C GLY A 328 37.42 -9.43 -7.22
N ASP A 329 36.15 -9.79 -7.42
CA ASP A 329 35.68 -10.83 -8.34
C ASP A 329 34.95 -10.28 -9.58
N GLY A 330 34.85 -8.96 -9.71
CA GLY A 330 34.26 -8.28 -10.87
C GLY A 330 33.10 -7.36 -10.52
N CYS A 331 32.52 -7.50 -9.32
CA CYS A 331 31.51 -6.61 -8.80
C CYS A 331 31.79 -6.20 -7.35
N ASP A 332 31.82 -4.90 -7.06
CA ASP A 332 32.12 -4.47 -5.68
C ASP A 332 30.90 -4.64 -4.75
N SER A 333 31.12 -4.46 -3.44
CA SER A 333 30.04 -4.57 -2.44
C SER A 333 28.93 -3.52 -2.56
N GLN A 334 29.04 -2.58 -3.51
CA GLN A 334 28.06 -1.55 -3.85
C GLN A 334 27.52 -1.75 -5.29
N CYS A 335 27.78 -2.92 -5.88
CA CYS A 335 27.37 -3.32 -7.21
C CYS A 335 27.80 -2.35 -8.32
N GLN A 336 28.98 -1.78 -8.16
CA GLN A 336 29.68 -1.03 -9.19
C GLN A 336 30.70 -1.92 -9.87
N LEU A 337 30.88 -1.72 -11.19
CA LEU A 337 31.85 -2.50 -11.95
C LEU A 337 33.25 -2.24 -11.41
N GLU A 338 33.93 -3.30 -11.02
CA GLU A 338 35.32 -3.19 -10.58
C GLU A 338 36.22 -2.91 -11.77
N ASP A 339 37.02 -1.85 -11.66
CA ASP A 339 38.02 -1.53 -12.67
C ASP A 339 38.98 -2.75 -12.77
N PRO A 340 39.27 -3.30 -13.96
CA PRO A 340 40.06 -4.53 -14.12
C PRO A 340 41.55 -4.41 -13.70
N GLY A 341 41.89 -3.40 -12.90
CA GLY A 341 43.23 -3.07 -12.41
C GLY A 341 43.42 -3.11 -10.89
N THR A 342 42.40 -3.37 -10.07
CA THR A 342 42.55 -3.44 -8.60
C THR A 342 42.35 -4.86 -8.07
N THR A 343 43.09 -5.82 -8.61
CA THR A 343 43.40 -7.02 -7.83
C THR A 343 44.28 -6.60 -6.64
N ASP A 344 43.68 -6.30 -5.49
CA ASP A 344 44.44 -6.27 -4.25
C ASP A 344 44.75 -7.71 -3.83
N GLY A 345 45.95 -8.16 -4.20
CA GLY A 345 46.72 -9.11 -3.39
C GLY A 345 46.10 -10.49 -3.08
N GLY A 346 45.55 -11.19 -4.07
CA GLY A 346 45.05 -12.57 -3.90
C GLY A 346 45.76 -13.62 -4.78
N THR A 347 47.06 -13.85 -4.55
CA THR A 347 47.84 -15.02 -5.01
C THR A 347 47.63 -15.49 -6.46
N THR A 348 48.30 -14.83 -7.42
CA THR A 348 48.65 -15.52 -8.66
C THR A 348 49.63 -16.65 -8.34
N GLY A 349 49.17 -17.89 -8.51
CA GLY A 349 50.04 -19.05 -8.60
C GLY A 349 50.96 -18.90 -9.81
N SER A 350 52.10 -18.25 -9.58
CA SER A 350 53.22 -18.20 -10.51
C SER A 350 53.79 -19.60 -10.66
N ASP A 351 53.32 -20.34 -11.66
CA ASP A 351 54.02 -21.53 -12.13
C ASP A 351 55.22 -21.08 -12.96
N THR A 352 56.34 -20.89 -12.28
CA THR A 352 57.67 -20.76 -12.89
C THR A 352 58.42 -22.08 -12.77
N THR A 353 58.36 -22.88 -13.83
CA THR A 353 59.50 -23.72 -14.22
C THR A 353 59.80 -23.52 -15.69
N GLY A 354 60.86 -22.79 -15.98
CA GLY A 354 61.54 -22.88 -17.27
C GLY A 354 62.53 -24.05 -17.24
N ASP A 355 62.58 -24.85 -18.31
CA ASP A 355 63.84 -25.35 -18.87
C ASP A 355 63.66 -25.86 -20.32
N THR A 356 64.24 -25.08 -21.23
CA THR A 356 64.96 -25.38 -22.48
C THR A 356 64.77 -26.72 -23.23
N THR A 357 64.40 -26.64 -24.51
CA THR A 357 65.22 -26.93 -25.73
C THR A 357 64.30 -27.27 -26.92
N GLY A 358 64.61 -26.69 -28.09
CA GLY A 358 63.75 -26.79 -29.28
C GLY A 358 63.95 -28.06 -30.10
N ASP A 359 63.01 -28.32 -31.01
CA ASP A 359 63.31 -28.75 -32.38
C ASP A 359 62.08 -28.60 -33.28
N THR A 360 62.37 -28.23 -34.52
CA THR A 360 61.57 -28.19 -35.73
C THR A 360 60.96 -29.55 -36.08
N THR A 361 59.72 -29.56 -36.58
CA THR A 361 59.20 -30.18 -37.82
C THR A 361 57.74 -30.58 -37.67
N GLY A 362 57.00 -30.46 -38.78
CA GLY A 362 55.56 -30.65 -38.81
C GLY A 362 55.09 -32.09 -39.02
N ASP A 363 53.83 -32.14 -39.44
CA ASP A 363 53.11 -33.23 -40.11
C ASP A 363 51.95 -33.86 -39.31
N THR A 364 51.03 -34.32 -40.12
CA THR A 364 49.59 -34.53 -40.05
C THR A 364 49.11 -35.79 -39.30
N THR A 365 47.78 -35.87 -39.16
CA THR A 365 46.93 -37.05 -38.87
C THR A 365 46.96 -37.53 -37.40
N GLY A 366 45.88 -38.01 -36.77
CA GLY A 366 44.57 -38.48 -37.21
C GLY A 366 44.21 -39.72 -36.38
N GLY A 367 43.08 -39.68 -35.65
CA GLY A 367 42.49 -40.82 -34.91
C GLY A 367 43.23 -41.22 -33.63
N SER A 368 42.67 -41.96 -32.68
CA SER A 368 41.32 -42.41 -32.37
C SER A 368 41.46 -43.26 -31.08
N THR A 369 40.45 -43.22 -30.22
CA THR A 369 39.97 -44.30 -29.33
C THR A 369 40.80 -44.83 -28.15
N GLY A 370 40.09 -44.94 -27.00
CA GLY A 370 40.32 -45.90 -25.91
C GLY A 370 41.00 -45.26 -24.69
N GLY A 371 40.39 -45.09 -23.52
CA GLY A 371 39.30 -45.82 -22.88
C GLY A 371 39.84 -46.43 -21.58
N GLU A 372 39.24 -46.01 -20.44
CA GLU A 372 39.19 -46.72 -19.14
C GLU A 372 40.52 -46.88 -18.37
N THR A 373 40.66 -46.81 -17.04
CA THR A 373 39.77 -46.91 -15.85
C THR A 373 40.60 -46.63 -14.58
N GLY A 374 39.92 -46.27 -13.47
CA GLY A 374 40.26 -46.65 -12.08
C GLY A 374 41.26 -45.74 -11.36
N SER A 375 40.84 -44.83 -10.47
CA SER A 375 40.29 -45.04 -9.11
C SER A 375 41.28 -45.68 -8.14
N GLY A 376 41.79 -44.86 -7.22
CA GLY A 376 42.18 -45.20 -5.85
C GLY A 376 41.87 -43.95 -5.01
N ASP A 377 40.84 -43.92 -4.18
CA ASP A 377 40.69 -44.49 -2.83
C ASP A 377 41.55 -43.82 -1.74
N GLU A 378 40.84 -43.55 -0.63
CA GLU A 378 41.27 -43.25 0.75
C GLU A 378 41.64 -41.79 1.09
N VAL A 379 40.79 -41.03 1.82
CA VAL A 379 40.31 -41.10 3.23
C VAL A 379 41.24 -40.34 4.19
N GLY A 380 40.64 -39.43 4.99
CA GLY A 380 41.23 -38.88 6.22
C GLY A 380 40.86 -37.39 6.41
N ASP A 381 39.67 -37.08 6.92
CA ASP A 381 39.42 -36.67 8.32
C ASP A 381 40.12 -35.37 8.73
N ILE A 382 39.34 -34.33 9.04
CA ILE A 382 39.49 -33.50 10.24
C ILE A 382 38.16 -32.82 10.56
N ASP A 383 37.74 -33.10 11.78
CA ASP A 383 36.56 -32.64 12.49
C ASP A 383 36.90 -31.44 13.39
N THR A 384 35.84 -30.71 13.71
CA THR A 384 35.62 -29.76 14.83
C THR A 384 36.26 -28.38 14.80
N GLY A 385 35.40 -27.37 14.76
CA GLY A 385 35.71 -26.00 15.20
C GLY A 385 34.61 -25.00 14.84
N THR A 386 33.44 -25.16 15.45
CA THR A 386 32.30 -24.23 15.42
C THR A 386 32.67 -22.89 16.06
N ASP A 387 32.48 -21.80 15.33
CA ASP A 387 32.21 -20.48 15.92
C ASP A 387 30.99 -19.86 15.24
N ASP A 388 30.15 -19.33 16.11
CA ASP A 388 28.75 -18.94 16.03
C ASP A 388 28.55 -17.66 15.18
N LEU A 389 27.85 -17.76 14.04
CA LEU A 389 27.38 -16.59 13.29
C LEU A 389 25.97 -16.24 13.77
N GLY A 390 25.88 -15.08 14.40
CA GLY A 390 24.66 -14.46 14.87
C GLY A 390 23.67 -14.19 13.74
N ALA A 391 22.40 -14.39 14.08
CA ALA A 391 21.25 -13.95 13.32
C ALA A 391 21.33 -12.43 13.08
N GLY A 392 21.22 -12.02 11.81
CA GLY A 392 20.99 -10.64 11.42
C GLY A 392 19.55 -10.25 11.75
N ASP A 393 19.42 -9.14 12.48
CA ASP A 393 18.18 -8.49 12.84
C ASP A 393 17.36 -8.07 11.62
N VAL A 394 16.06 -8.32 11.69
CA VAL A 394 15.02 -7.79 10.80
C VAL A 394 14.79 -6.33 11.19
N MET A 395 14.95 -5.42 10.25
CA MET A 395 14.67 -3.99 10.42
C MET A 395 13.17 -3.81 10.67
N GLY A 396 12.82 -3.58 11.94
CA GLY A 396 11.53 -3.06 12.36
C GLY A 396 11.51 -1.54 12.16
N ASP A 397 10.34 -1.09 11.70
CA ASP A 397 9.90 0.29 11.55
C ASP A 397 10.30 1.20 12.74
N GLU A 398 11.19 2.17 12.51
CA GLU A 398 11.46 3.25 13.47
C GLU A 398 10.54 4.43 13.18
N GLY A 399 9.42 4.46 13.90
CA GLY A 399 8.67 5.67 14.14
C GLY A 399 9.55 6.76 14.77
N CYS A 400 9.56 7.92 14.12
CA CYS A 400 10.17 9.15 14.65
C CYS A 400 9.59 9.52 16.04
N SER A 401 10.39 9.35 17.09
CA SER A 401 10.23 10.09 18.34
C SER A 401 11.48 10.91 18.63
N CYS A 402 11.36 12.24 18.53
CA CYS A 402 12.37 13.16 19.03
C CYS A 402 12.01 13.56 20.46
N SER A 403 12.77 13.07 21.45
CA SER A 403 12.88 13.78 22.74
C SER A 403 14.34 13.89 23.16
N THR A 404 14.76 15.12 23.46
CA THR A 404 16.02 15.41 24.15
C THR A 404 15.80 15.30 25.66
N ASN A 405 16.71 14.59 26.32
CA ASN A 405 16.78 14.36 27.76
C ASN A 405 16.86 15.66 28.60
N GLU A 406 15.98 15.81 29.60
CA GLU A 406 16.34 16.20 30.97
C GLU A 406 15.47 15.44 32.00
N ASP A 407 16.11 14.45 32.64
CA ASP A 407 16.09 14.10 34.07
C ASP A 407 14.82 13.64 34.84
N THR A 408 15.01 12.50 35.54
CA THR A 408 14.28 11.86 36.67
C THR A 408 13.07 10.91 36.37
N GLY A 409 13.31 9.59 36.54
CA GLY A 409 12.35 8.48 36.28
C GLY A 409 11.24 8.24 37.33
N PRO A 410 10.65 7.03 37.50
CA PRO A 410 10.86 5.75 36.79
C PRO A 410 9.61 5.19 36.05
N ASN A 411 9.86 4.12 35.28
CA ASN A 411 9.02 3.26 34.43
C ASN A 411 7.50 3.08 34.72
N PRO A 412 6.68 2.79 33.67
CA PRO A 412 5.24 2.64 33.74
C PRO A 412 4.85 1.19 34.07
N GLY A 413 4.04 1.02 35.12
CA GLY A 413 3.27 -0.19 35.36
C GLY A 413 1.83 0.06 34.95
N TRP A 414 1.35 -0.67 33.94
CA TRP A 414 -0.06 -0.69 33.57
C TRP A 414 -0.87 -1.24 34.76
N ALA A 415 -1.57 -0.35 35.46
CA ALA A 415 -2.45 -0.69 36.56
C ALA A 415 -3.91 -0.47 36.13
N LEU A 416 -4.57 -1.58 35.82
CA LEU A 416 -6.03 -1.72 35.81
C LEU A 416 -6.61 -1.23 37.15
N GLY A 417 -7.42 -0.17 37.11
CA GLY A 417 -8.14 0.38 38.27
C GLY A 417 -9.66 0.24 38.11
N LEU A 418 -10.22 -0.77 38.77
CA LEU A 418 -11.66 -1.00 38.95
C LEU A 418 -12.30 0.05 39.88
N LEU A 419 -13.46 0.59 39.43
CA LEU A 419 -14.69 0.98 40.16
C LEU A 419 -14.60 1.71 41.53
N ALA A 420 -15.25 2.89 41.61
CA ALA A 420 -16.14 3.22 42.72
C ALA A 420 -17.16 4.34 42.39
N LEU A 421 -18.45 3.98 42.45
CA LEU A 421 -19.60 4.89 42.60
C LEU A 421 -19.60 5.58 43.97
N ALA A 422 -19.84 6.89 43.99
CA ALA A 422 -20.65 7.66 44.96
C ALA A 422 -20.67 9.12 44.45
N GLY A 423 -21.77 9.86 44.29
CA GLY A 423 -22.94 9.96 45.16
C GLY A 423 -23.02 11.38 45.75
N LEU A 424 -23.87 12.23 45.14
CA LEU A 424 -24.60 13.36 45.74
C LEU A 424 -23.91 14.73 46.05
N VAL A 425 -24.52 15.79 45.48
CA VAL A 425 -25.07 17.02 46.14
C VAL A 425 -24.45 18.43 45.86
N ARG A 426 -25.33 19.26 45.26
CA ARG A 426 -25.61 20.73 45.39
C ARG A 426 -24.70 21.82 44.77
N ARG A 427 -25.28 22.43 43.72
CA ARG A 427 -25.93 23.79 43.64
C ARG A 427 -25.11 25.07 43.91
N ARG A 428 -25.33 26.02 42.97
CA ARG A 428 -25.15 27.49 42.93
C ARG A 428 -23.75 27.95 42.47
N ARG A 429 -23.61 28.87 41.53
CA ARG A 429 -24.48 30.00 41.17
C ARG A 429 -24.71 30.12 39.67
#